data_AF-A0A3M1AP66-F1
#
_entry.id   AF-A0A3M1AP66-F1
#
_cell.length_a   1.000
_cell.length_b   1.000
_cell.length_c   1.000
_cell.angle_alpha   90.00
_cell.angle_beta   90.00
_cell.angle_gamma   90.00
#
_symmetry.space_group_name_H-M   'P 1'
#
loop_
_entity.id
_entity.type
_entity.pdbx_description
1 polymer ?
#
loop_
_entity_poly.entity_id
_entity_poly.type
_entity_poly.pdbx_seq_one_letter_code
_entity_poly.pdbx_strand_id
1 'polypeptide(L)'
;PFANTAEVRQFENDLHELVQKAGLPQWRCFSLTEMYGRYAQDIVEAAIQLGGGEEALIRAELHHSLEHELIATALDFYERRSGRLFFEIDSVASSMNFVFPELKNAFGWPDELAMDAAGKVKCEIEKAKVF
;
A
#
# COMPACT_ATOMS: atom_id res chain seq x y z
N PRO A 1 -10.83 0.40 -17.38
CA PRO A 1 -12.02 0.39 -16.49
C PRO A 1 -12.76 -0.95 -16.64
N PHE A 2 -13.48 -1.39 -15.60
CA PHE A 2 -14.40 -2.53 -15.71
C PHE A 2 -15.69 -2.09 -16.40
N ALA A 3 -16.27 -2.97 -17.21
CA ALA A 3 -17.48 -2.72 -17.99
C ALA A 3 -18.75 -2.83 -17.14
N ASN A 4 -18.77 -3.73 -16.15
CA ASN A 4 -19.90 -3.96 -15.26
C ASN A 4 -19.48 -4.72 -13.99
N THR A 5 -20.41 -4.85 -13.04
CA THR A 5 -20.18 -5.56 -11.77
C THR A 5 -19.86 -7.05 -11.95
N ALA A 6 -20.34 -7.71 -13.01
CA ALA A 6 -20.00 -9.10 -13.26
C ALA A 6 -18.52 -9.25 -13.63
N GLU A 7 -17.95 -8.30 -14.38
CA GLU A 7 -16.52 -8.29 -14.69
C GLU A 7 -15.66 -8.06 -13.44
N VAL A 8 -16.09 -7.19 -12.52
CA VAL A 8 -15.39 -6.99 -11.23
C VAL A 8 -15.32 -8.30 -10.46
N ARG A 9 -16.45 -9.02 -10.33
CA ARG A 9 -16.50 -10.31 -9.63
C ARG A 9 -15.64 -11.37 -10.30
N GLN A 10 -15.62 -11.40 -11.63
CA GLN A 10 -14.75 -12.31 -12.35
C GLN A 10 -13.28 -12.01 -12.07
N PHE A 11 -12.89 -10.73 -12.12
CA PHE A 11 -11.55 -10.29 -11.82
C PHE A 11 -11.13 -10.62 -10.37
N GLU A 12 -12.00 -10.40 -9.38
CA GLU A 12 -11.74 -10.78 -7.99
C GLU A 12 -11.54 -12.29 -7.82
N ASN A 13 -12.29 -13.11 -8.56
CA ASN A 13 -12.11 -14.56 -8.57
C ASN A 13 -10.76 -14.96 -9.19
N ASP A 14 -10.38 -14.32 -10.29
CA ASP A 14 -9.11 -14.58 -10.99
C ASP A 14 -7.92 -14.15 -10.12
N LEU A 15 -8.06 -13.04 -9.37
CA LEU A 15 -7.04 -12.53 -8.46
C LEU A 15 -6.81 -13.45 -7.25
N HIS A 16 -7.78 -14.31 -6.92
CA HIS A 16 -7.73 -15.19 -5.75
C HIS A 16 -6.49 -16.09 -5.71
N GLU A 17 -6.11 -16.69 -6.84
CA GLU A 17 -4.95 -17.58 -6.91
C GLU A 17 -3.64 -16.82 -6.64
N LEU A 18 -3.52 -15.60 -7.16
CA LEU A 18 -2.36 -14.74 -6.93
C LEU A 18 -2.28 -14.29 -5.47
N VAL A 19 -3.40 -13.88 -4.88
CA VAL A 19 -3.47 -13.46 -3.47
C VAL A 19 -3.09 -14.63 -2.54
N GLN A 20 -3.59 -15.84 -2.81
CA GLN A 20 -3.19 -17.02 -2.05
C GLN A 20 -1.70 -17.33 -2.21
N LYS A 21 -1.18 -17.26 -3.45
CA LYS A 21 0.25 -17.48 -3.73
C LYS A 21 1.15 -16.45 -3.06
N ALA A 22 0.66 -15.21 -2.92
CA ALA A 22 1.32 -14.16 -2.15
C ALA A 22 1.26 -14.39 -0.64
N GLY A 23 0.58 -15.43 -0.13
CA GLY A 23 0.43 -15.67 1.30
C GLY A 23 -0.49 -14.65 1.99
N LEU A 24 -1.38 -14.01 1.25
CA LEU A 24 -2.30 -12.99 1.72
C LEU A 24 -3.70 -13.58 1.98
N PRO A 25 -4.49 -13.00 2.91
CA PRO A 25 -5.84 -13.48 3.18
C PRO A 25 -6.80 -13.15 2.03
N GLN A 26 -7.80 -14.00 1.81
CA GLN A 26 -8.74 -13.89 0.68
C GLN A 26 -9.43 -12.52 0.57
N TRP A 27 -9.73 -11.86 1.69
CA TRP A 27 -10.39 -10.56 1.66
C TRP A 27 -9.56 -9.47 0.94
N ARG A 28 -8.25 -9.67 0.78
CA ARG A 28 -7.38 -8.79 -0.02
C ARG A 28 -7.78 -8.73 -1.50
N CYS A 29 -8.44 -9.76 -2.04
CA CYS A 29 -8.93 -9.72 -3.43
C CYS A 29 -9.90 -8.55 -3.63
N PHE A 30 -10.86 -8.42 -2.71
CA PHE A 30 -11.84 -7.34 -2.71
C PHE A 30 -11.16 -5.99 -2.43
N SER A 31 -10.38 -5.88 -1.35
CA SER A 31 -9.80 -4.58 -0.96
C SER A 31 -8.87 -4.02 -2.03
N LEU A 32 -8.02 -4.86 -2.64
CA LEU A 32 -7.09 -4.42 -3.68
C LEU A 32 -7.82 -4.06 -4.97
N THR A 33 -8.88 -4.79 -5.33
CA THR A 33 -9.70 -4.47 -6.50
C THR A 33 -10.43 -3.13 -6.32
N GLU A 34 -10.97 -2.86 -5.13
CA GLU A 34 -11.64 -1.58 -4.84
C GLU A 34 -10.67 -0.40 -4.84
N MET A 35 -9.43 -0.60 -4.37
CA MET A 35 -8.41 0.45 -4.30
C MET A 35 -7.72 0.71 -5.63
N TYR A 36 -7.27 -0.34 -6.32
CA TYR A 36 -6.37 -0.25 -7.47
C TYR A 36 -7.01 -0.71 -8.78
N GLY A 37 -8.23 -1.26 -8.74
CA GLY A 37 -8.90 -1.81 -9.90
C GLY A 37 -8.06 -2.90 -10.56
N ARG A 38 -7.79 -2.75 -11.86
CA ARG A 38 -7.01 -3.75 -12.62
C ARG A 38 -5.53 -3.80 -12.21
N TYR A 39 -4.98 -2.72 -11.67
CA TYR A 39 -3.60 -2.70 -11.19
C TYR A 39 -3.39 -3.58 -9.96
N ALA A 40 -4.46 -4.04 -9.31
CA ALA A 40 -4.37 -5.01 -8.22
C ALA A 40 -3.60 -6.27 -8.63
N GLN A 41 -3.75 -6.73 -9.89
CA GLN A 41 -3.02 -7.88 -10.39
C GLN A 41 -1.51 -7.62 -10.37
N ASP A 42 -1.07 -6.52 -10.99
CA ASP A 42 0.35 -6.15 -11.08
C ASP A 42 0.98 -5.98 -9.68
N ILE A 43 0.23 -5.37 -8.75
CA ILE A 43 0.67 -5.17 -7.36
C ILE A 43 0.85 -6.52 -6.64
N VAL A 44 -0.10 -7.46 -6.77
CA VAL A 44 0.01 -8.78 -6.14
C VAL A 44 1.13 -9.59 -6.77
N GLU A 45 1.32 -9.52 -8.08
CA GLU A 45 2.44 -10.15 -8.77
C GLU A 45 3.78 -9.60 -8.28
N ALA A 46 3.92 -8.28 -8.13
CA ALA A 46 5.09 -7.65 -7.54
C ALA A 46 5.32 -8.10 -6.09
N ALA A 47 4.26 -8.19 -5.28
CA ALA A 47 4.35 -8.69 -3.90
C ALA A 47 4.86 -10.14 -3.85
N ILE A 48 4.46 -11.00 -4.79
CA ILE A 48 4.99 -12.37 -4.90
C ILE A 48 6.50 -12.33 -5.19
N GLN A 49 6.97 -11.46 -6.09
CA GLN A 49 8.41 -11.33 -6.39
C GLN A 49 9.21 -10.81 -5.20
N LEU A 50 8.58 -10.01 -4.34
CA LEU A 50 9.18 -9.47 -3.11
C LEU A 50 9.15 -10.45 -1.92
N GLY A 51 8.67 -11.68 -2.12
CA GLY A 51 8.67 -12.75 -1.11
C GLY A 51 7.31 -13.04 -0.46
N GLY A 52 6.25 -12.32 -0.84
CA GLY A 52 4.90 -12.49 -0.30
C GLY A 52 4.71 -11.95 1.12
N GLY A 53 3.47 -12.03 1.59
CA GLY A 53 3.03 -11.51 2.89
C GLY A 53 2.74 -10.01 2.86
N GLU A 54 2.31 -9.51 4.01
CA GLU A 54 1.85 -8.11 4.18
C GLU A 54 2.98 -7.09 3.95
N GLU A 55 4.21 -7.38 4.37
CA GLU A 55 5.34 -6.48 4.10
C GLU A 55 5.59 -6.33 2.60
N ALA A 56 5.63 -7.46 1.87
CA ALA A 56 5.84 -7.44 0.42
C ALA A 56 4.69 -6.73 -0.31
N LEU A 57 3.46 -6.88 0.17
CA LEU A 57 2.31 -6.14 -0.35
C LEU A 57 2.47 -4.63 -0.17
N ILE A 58 2.80 -4.18 1.05
CA ILE A 58 2.99 -2.74 1.32
C ILE A 58 4.10 -2.14 0.45
N ARG A 59 5.19 -2.88 0.24
CA ARG A 59 6.28 -2.45 -0.66
C ARG A 59 5.81 -2.36 -2.11
N ALA A 60 5.06 -3.35 -2.59
CA ALA A 60 4.51 -3.32 -3.94
C ALA A 60 3.52 -2.16 -4.15
N GLU A 61 2.66 -1.90 -3.17
CA GLU A 61 1.76 -0.73 -3.17
C GLU A 61 2.54 0.59 -3.18
N LEU A 62 3.62 0.67 -2.40
CA LEU A 62 4.50 1.84 -2.37
C LEU A 62 5.16 2.09 -3.73
N HIS A 63 5.69 1.04 -4.36
CA HIS A 63 6.28 1.14 -5.71
C HIS A 63 5.26 1.59 -6.74
N HIS A 64 4.06 0.99 -6.73
CA HIS A 64 2.97 1.41 -7.58
C HIS A 64 2.61 2.89 -7.35
N SER A 65 2.52 3.31 -6.08
CA SER A 65 2.21 4.69 -5.71
C SER A 65 3.27 5.68 -6.20
N LEU A 66 4.56 5.31 -6.14
CA LEU A 66 5.68 6.10 -6.63
C LEU A 66 5.66 6.24 -8.15
N GLU A 67 5.38 5.15 -8.87
CA GLU A 67 5.49 5.09 -10.32
C GLU A 67 4.25 5.60 -11.04
N HIS A 68 3.06 5.38 -10.47
CA HIS A 68 1.79 5.59 -11.16
C HIS A 68 0.86 6.60 -10.49
N GLU A 69 1.07 6.94 -9.21
CA GLU A 69 0.12 7.76 -8.45
C GLU A 69 0.70 9.06 -7.89
N LEU A 70 1.91 9.41 -8.30
CA LEU A 70 2.60 10.67 -8.01
C LEU A 70 2.61 11.03 -6.52
N ILE A 71 2.95 10.08 -5.65
CA ILE A 71 3.18 10.42 -4.24
C ILE A 71 4.43 11.30 -4.12
N ALA A 72 4.37 12.31 -3.27
CA ALA A 72 5.49 13.20 -2.95
C ALA A 72 5.82 13.23 -1.45
N THR A 73 4.96 12.66 -0.61
CA THR A 73 5.17 12.55 0.84
C THR A 73 4.78 11.17 1.35
N ALA A 74 5.29 10.79 2.52
CA ALA A 74 4.87 9.56 3.20
C ALA A 74 3.36 9.58 3.56
N LEU A 75 2.80 10.76 3.85
CA LEU A 75 1.36 10.89 4.11
C LEU A 75 0.54 10.66 2.85
N ASP A 76 1.02 11.05 1.67
CA ASP A 76 0.32 10.76 0.41
C ASP A 76 0.08 9.26 0.26
N PHE A 77 1.09 8.45 0.59
CA PHE A 77 1.00 7.00 0.60
C PHE A 77 0.06 6.48 1.70
N TYR A 78 0.34 6.79 2.96
CA TYR A 78 -0.38 6.20 4.11
C TYR A 78 -1.82 6.69 4.27
N GLU A 79 -2.11 7.93 3.90
CA GLU A 79 -3.43 8.55 4.06
C GLU A 79 -4.26 8.45 2.78
N ARG A 80 -3.70 8.82 1.62
CA ARG A 80 -4.50 9.08 0.41
C ARG A 80 -4.45 7.98 -0.65
N ARG A 81 -3.38 7.20 -0.74
CA ARG A 81 -3.27 6.07 -1.70
C ARG A 81 -3.67 4.75 -1.08
N SER A 82 -3.10 4.44 0.08
CA SER A 82 -3.38 3.17 0.76
C SER A 82 -4.55 3.25 1.75
N GLY A 83 -4.89 4.44 2.27
CA GLY A 83 -5.90 4.60 3.33
C GLY A 83 -5.54 3.91 4.66
N ARG A 84 -4.32 3.37 4.79
CA ARG A 84 -3.86 2.59 5.95
C ARG A 84 -3.94 3.38 7.25
N LEU A 85 -3.74 4.69 7.21
CA LEU A 85 -3.86 5.54 8.41
C LEU A 85 -5.24 5.45 9.08
N PHE A 86 -6.30 5.24 8.30
CA PHE A 86 -7.68 5.19 8.83
C PHE A 86 -8.19 3.77 9.03
N PHE A 87 -7.83 2.84 8.14
CA PHE A 87 -8.44 1.50 8.12
C PHE A 87 -7.50 0.39 8.61
N GLU A 88 -6.19 0.61 8.60
CA GLU A 88 -5.17 -0.38 8.97
C GLU A 88 -4.05 0.29 9.78
N ILE A 89 -4.39 1.06 10.82
CA ILE A 89 -3.44 1.94 11.53
C ILE A 89 -2.21 1.21 12.09
N ASP A 90 -2.39 -0.04 12.54
CA ASP A 90 -1.30 -0.90 13.03
C ASP A 90 -0.29 -1.24 11.92
N SER A 91 -0.74 -1.30 10.67
CA SER A 91 0.13 -1.50 9.50
C SER A 91 1.01 -0.29 9.22
N VAL A 92 0.57 0.93 9.58
CA VAL A 92 1.37 2.14 9.39
C VAL A 92 2.60 2.07 10.28
N ALA A 93 2.41 1.87 11.59
CA ALA A 93 3.51 1.82 12.55
C ALA A 93 4.51 0.70 12.26
N SER A 94 4.01 -0.48 11.88
CA SER A 94 4.85 -1.65 11.58
C SER A 94 5.61 -1.54 10.26
N SER A 95 5.16 -0.70 9.32
CA SER A 95 5.81 -0.54 8.01
C SER A 95 6.76 0.66 7.89
N MET A 96 6.73 1.60 8.84
CA MET A 96 7.58 2.80 8.79
C MET A 96 9.07 2.47 8.67
N ASN A 97 9.51 1.35 9.26
CA ASN A 97 10.91 0.92 9.26
C ASN A 97 11.45 0.57 7.86
N PHE A 98 10.58 0.24 6.89
CA PHE A 98 10.99 -0.03 5.51
C PHE A 98 10.47 0.99 4.50
N VAL A 99 9.29 1.58 4.72
CA VAL A 99 8.73 2.58 3.81
C VAL A 99 9.58 3.86 3.79
N PHE A 100 10.03 4.36 4.95
CA PHE A 100 10.82 5.59 5.00
C PHE A 100 12.19 5.47 4.33
N PRO A 101 12.96 4.38 4.55
CA PRO A 101 14.18 4.15 3.78
C PRO A 101 13.95 4.13 2.27
N GLU A 102 12.85 3.51 1.80
CA GLU A 102 12.53 3.45 0.37
C GLU A 102 12.15 4.82 -0.19
N LEU A 103 11.30 5.58 0.50
CA LEU A 103 10.94 6.95 0.11
C LEU A 103 12.16 7.87 0.12
N LYS A 104 13.02 7.75 1.14
CA LYS A 104 14.27 8.51 1.22
C LYS A 104 15.15 8.22 0.01
N ASN A 105 15.28 6.94 -0.37
CA ASN A 105 16.06 6.54 -1.53
C ASN A 105 15.43 7.04 -2.84
N ALA A 106 14.12 6.86 -3.00
CA ALA A 106 13.39 7.27 -4.20
C ALA A 106 13.45 8.78 -4.46
N PHE A 107 13.37 9.59 -3.40
CA PHE A 107 13.36 11.06 -3.51
C PHE A 107 14.73 11.71 -3.24
N GLY A 108 15.75 10.95 -2.88
CA GLY A 108 17.07 11.49 -2.52
C GLY A 108 17.04 12.40 -1.29
N TRP A 109 16.19 12.09 -0.29
CA TRP A 109 16.04 12.93 0.89
C TRP A 109 17.25 12.86 1.82
N PRO A 110 17.66 13.99 2.43
CA PRO A 110 18.58 13.96 3.57
C PRO A 110 17.91 13.31 4.78
N ASP A 111 18.73 12.82 5.73
CA ASP A 111 18.23 12.17 6.95
C ASP A 111 17.26 13.05 7.74
N GLU A 112 17.54 14.35 7.83
CA GLU A 112 16.70 15.31 8.53
C GLU A 112 15.28 15.39 7.94
N LEU A 113 15.15 15.41 6.62
CA LEU A 113 13.85 15.44 5.96
C LEU A 113 13.08 14.12 6.15
N ALA A 114 13.78 12.99 6.09
CA ALA A 114 13.17 11.69 6.38
C ALA A 114 12.68 11.59 7.83
N MET A 115 13.44 12.13 8.79
CA MET A 115 13.06 12.20 10.20
C MET A 115 11.84 13.11 10.44
N ASP A 116 11.80 14.29 9.80
CA ASP A 116 10.66 15.21 9.87
C ASP A 116 9.39 14.56 9.28
N ALA A 117 9.51 13.93 8.11
CA ALA A 117 8.40 13.21 7.48
C ALA A 117 7.88 12.07 8.38
N ALA A 118 8.78 11.32 9.04
CA ALA A 118 8.39 10.28 10.00
C ALA A 118 7.72 10.87 11.25
N GLY A 119 8.17 12.03 11.72
CA GLY A 119 7.53 12.77 12.80
C GLY A 119 6.10 13.19 12.46
N LYS A 120 5.87 13.68 11.24
CA LYS A 120 4.54 14.05 10.74
C LYS A 120 3.59 12.85 10.72
N VAL A 121 4.01 11.71 10.17
CA VAL A 121 3.18 10.48 10.17
C VAL A 121 2.84 10.05 11.60
N LYS A 122 3.81 10.07 12.53
CA LYS A 122 3.54 9.75 13.95
C LYS A 122 2.53 10.69 14.58
N CYS A 123 2.61 12.00 14.28
CA CYS A 123 1.65 12.97 14.78
C CYS A 123 0.24 12.67 14.28
N GLU A 124 0.08 12.32 12.99
CA GLU A 124 -1.22 11.95 12.43
C GLU A 124 -1.76 10.63 13.00
N ILE A 125 -0.91 9.64 13.27
CA ILE A 125 -1.31 8.42 13.99
C ILE A 125 -1.92 8.75 15.34
N GLU A 126 -1.29 9.64 16.13
CA GLU A 126 -1.80 9.99 17.45
C GLU A 126 -3.11 10.78 17.37
N LYS A 127 -3.27 11.66 16.37
CA LYS A 127 -4.55 12.36 16.14
C LYS A 127 -5.66 11.39 15.75
N ALA A 128 -5.37 10.42 14.88
CA ALA A 128 -6.35 9.45 14.42
C ALA A 128 -6.90 8.54 15.55
N LYS A 129 -6.13 8.32 16.62
CA LYS A 129 -6.55 7.52 17.79
C LYS A 129 -7.47 8.24 18.78
N VAL A 130 -7.60 9.57 18.68
CA VAL A 130 -8.31 10.40 19.67
C VAL A 130 -9.79 10.61 19.29
N PHE A 131 -10.20 10.20 18.09
CA PHE A 131 -11.59 10.21 17.62
C PHE A 131 -12.27 8.86 17.86
#